data_AF-A0A6A6URJ0-F1
#
_entry.id   AF-A0A6A6URJ0-F1
#
_cell.length_a   1.000
_cell.length_b   1.000
_cell.length_c   1.000
_cell.angle_alpha   90.00
_cell.angle_beta   90.00
_cell.angle_gamma   90.00
#
_symmetry.space_group_name_H-M   'P 1'
#
loop_
_entity.id
_entity.type
_entity.pdbx_description
1 polymer ?
#
loop_
_entity_poly.entity_id
_entity_poly.type
_entity_poly.pdbx_seq_one_letter_code
_entity_poly.pdbx_strand_id
1 'polypeptide(L)'
;MTGLLTSSLHRLKAGEPLQESGFFVFGDISVCQMGEFKLQYNLFELRGLRSQEPHVVFLTTLSGGIINITNTKSYPGLESSTFLSRSFSDQGVRLRLRKETRTPNAKKRSIDEVNEGEDDQDPNYRG
;
A
#
# COMPACT_ATOMS: atom_id res chain seq x y z
N MET A 1 -8.76 -18.02 -0.10
CA MET A 1 -7.77 -16.99 -0.50
C MET A 1 -7.93 -16.75 -1.99
N THR A 2 -7.77 -15.52 -2.47
CA THR A 2 -7.87 -15.17 -3.90
C THR A 2 -6.76 -14.17 -4.27
N GLY A 3 -6.58 -13.92 -5.57
CA GLY A 3 -5.52 -13.06 -6.12
C GLY A 3 -4.36 -13.86 -6.74
N LEU A 4 -3.19 -13.22 -6.82
CA LEU A 4 -1.95 -13.81 -7.32
C LEU A 4 -1.20 -14.53 -6.18
N LEU A 5 -1.39 -15.85 -6.12
CA LEU A 5 -0.84 -16.70 -5.07
C LEU A 5 0.58 -17.21 -5.35
N THR A 6 1.13 -16.87 -6.51
CA THR A 6 2.47 -17.29 -6.95
C THR A 6 3.32 -16.07 -7.28
N SER A 7 4.61 -16.13 -6.96
CA SER A 7 5.60 -15.12 -7.32
C SER A 7 6.76 -15.79 -8.01
N SER A 8 7.28 -15.15 -9.06
CA SER A 8 8.59 -15.48 -9.61
C SER A 8 9.69 -14.79 -8.82
N LEU A 9 10.94 -15.19 -9.07
CA LEU A 9 12.12 -14.55 -8.49
C LEU A 9 12.36 -13.18 -9.15
N HIS A 10 12.42 -12.14 -8.33
CA HIS A 10 12.84 -10.79 -8.72
C HIS A 10 14.27 -10.54 -8.23
N ARG A 11 15.14 -10.08 -9.12
CA ARG A 11 16.47 -9.58 -8.74
C ARG A 11 16.34 -8.10 -8.41
N LEU A 12 16.36 -7.79 -7.12
CA LEU A 12 16.16 -6.43 -6.62
C LEU A 12 17.28 -6.07 -5.67
N LYS A 13 17.47 -4.77 -5.53
CA LYS A 13 18.38 -4.19 -4.58
C LYS A 13 17.61 -3.76 -3.33
N ALA A 14 18.09 -4.17 -2.15
CA ALA A 14 17.47 -3.84 -0.86
C ALA A 14 18.52 -3.64 0.24
N GLY A 15 18.11 -3.05 1.37
CA GLY A 15 18.96 -2.86 2.55
C GLY A 15 19.86 -1.63 2.49
N GLU A 16 20.69 -1.48 3.52
CA GLU A 16 21.71 -0.44 3.66
C GLU A 16 23.01 -1.10 4.19
N PRO A 17 24.09 -1.22 3.38
CA PRO A 17 24.21 -0.78 1.98
C PRO A 17 23.29 -1.55 1.03
N LEU A 18 22.99 -0.92 -0.10
CA LEU A 18 22.07 -1.47 -1.09
C LEU A 18 22.68 -2.71 -1.78
N GLN A 19 22.23 -3.90 -1.39
CA GLN A 19 22.74 -5.18 -1.89
C GLN A 19 21.74 -5.84 -2.84
N GLU A 20 22.25 -6.41 -3.94
CA GLU A 20 21.43 -7.19 -4.87
C GLU A 20 21.10 -8.56 -4.28
N SER A 21 19.82 -8.93 -4.30
CA SER A 21 19.32 -10.20 -3.76
C SER A 21 18.07 -10.67 -4.50
N GLY A 22 17.72 -11.94 -4.29
CA GLY A 22 16.54 -12.56 -4.84
C GLY A 22 15.32 -12.37 -3.93
N PHE A 23 14.23 -11.84 -4.47
CA PHE A 23 12.98 -11.61 -3.73
C PHE A 23 11.78 -12.26 -4.43
N PHE A 24 10.87 -12.81 -3.63
CA PHE A 24 9.54 -13.20 -4.06
C PHE A 24 8.55 -12.22 -3.45
N VAL A 25 7.73 -11.57 -4.27
CA VAL A 25 6.89 -10.45 -3.85
C VAL A 25 5.42 -10.77 -4.13
N PHE A 26 4.61 -10.72 -3.08
CA PHE A 26 3.18 -11.05 -3.14
C PHE A 26 2.35 -9.77 -2.94
N GLY A 27 2.07 -9.07 -4.04
CA GLY A 27 1.37 -7.78 -4.03
C GLY A 27 -0.16 -7.85 -4.13
N ASP A 28 -0.72 -9.02 -4.41
CA ASP A 28 -2.14 -9.21 -4.69
C ASP A 28 -2.65 -10.50 -4.03
N ILE A 29 -2.80 -10.48 -2.72
CA ILE A 29 -3.41 -11.56 -1.94
C ILE A 29 -4.61 -11.00 -1.19
N SER A 30 -5.73 -11.69 -1.26
CA SER A 30 -6.94 -11.34 -0.52
C SER A 30 -7.51 -12.52 0.25
N VAL A 31 -7.94 -12.25 1.49
CA VAL A 31 -8.63 -13.19 2.38
C VAL A 31 -9.97 -12.56 2.75
N CYS A 32 -11.06 -13.24 2.41
CA CYS A 32 -12.42 -12.72 2.62
C CYS A 32 -13.06 -13.23 3.92
N GLN A 33 -12.39 -14.14 4.63
CA GLN A 33 -12.87 -14.74 5.86
C GLN A 33 -12.22 -14.04 7.06
N MET A 34 -13.04 -13.64 8.03
CA MET A 34 -12.53 -13.10 9.30
C MET A 34 -11.81 -14.18 10.10
N GLY A 35 -10.73 -13.79 10.77
CA GLY A 35 -9.96 -14.69 11.62
C GLY A 35 -8.49 -14.32 11.72
N GLU A 36 -7.76 -15.15 12.45
CA GLU A 36 -6.31 -15.10 12.57
C GLU A 36 -5.67 -16.10 11.60
N PHE A 37 -4.74 -15.65 10.77
CA PHE A 37 -4.10 -16.47 9.75
C PHE A 37 -2.60 -16.28 9.74
N LYS A 38 -1.89 -17.25 9.17
CA LYS A 38 -0.48 -17.13 8.76
C LYS A 38 -0.36 -17.45 7.28
N LEU A 39 0.50 -16.71 6.59
CA LEU A 39 0.89 -17.08 5.22
C LEU A 39 1.99 -18.13 5.28
N GLN A 40 1.78 -19.25 4.58
CA GLN A 40 2.81 -20.25 4.35
C GLN A 40 3.34 -20.09 2.92
N TYR A 41 4.64 -19.88 2.78
CA TYR A 41 5.33 -19.77 1.51
C TYR A 41 6.02 -21.09 1.20
N ASN A 42 5.68 -21.70 0.07
CA ASN A 42 6.32 -22.93 -0.39
C ASN A 42 7.22 -22.57 -1.58
N LEU A 43 8.51 -22.85 -1.47
CA LEU A 43 9.48 -22.60 -2.52
C LEU A 43 9.60 -23.83 -3.41
N PHE A 44 9.49 -23.61 -4.71
CA PHE A 44 9.62 -24.64 -5.73
C PHE A 44 10.68 -24.25 -6.76
N GLU A 45 11.35 -25.26 -7.31
CA GLU A 45 12.28 -25.13 -8.42
C GLU A 45 11.73 -25.86 -9.65
N LEU A 46 11.70 -25.17 -10.79
CA LEU A 46 11.39 -25.77 -12.09
C LEU A 46 12.67 -26.35 -12.68
N ARG A 47 12.74 -27.67 -12.82
CA ARG A 47 13.89 -28.38 -13.39
C ARG A 47 13.54 -28.98 -14.74
N GLY A 48 14.58 -29.24 -15.54
CA GLY A 48 14.41 -29.90 -16.83
C GLY A 48 13.72 -29.05 -17.90
N LEU A 49 13.76 -27.72 -17.81
CA LEU A 49 13.12 -26.83 -18.81
C LEU A 49 13.61 -27.04 -20.25
N ARG A 50 14.77 -27.69 -20.44
CA ARG A 50 15.31 -28.07 -21.76
C ARG A 50 15.12 -29.56 -22.11
N SER A 51 14.48 -30.34 -21.24
CA SER A 51 14.14 -31.74 -21.51
C SER A 51 12.69 -31.87 -21.98
N GLN A 52 12.31 -33.06 -22.45
CA GLN A 52 10.93 -33.38 -22.82
C GLN A 52 9.98 -33.48 -21.60
N GLU A 53 10.54 -33.58 -20.39
CA GLU A 53 9.78 -33.77 -19.16
C GLU A 53 10.23 -32.78 -18.08
N PRO A 54 9.77 -31.52 -18.15
CA PRO A 54 9.97 -30.55 -17.07
C PRO A 54 9.19 -30.99 -15.83
N HIS A 55 9.77 -30.78 -14.66
CA HIS A 55 9.13 -31.12 -13.39
C HIS A 55 9.40 -30.06 -12.32
N VAL A 56 8.52 -30.03 -11.32
CA VAL A 56 8.57 -29.09 -10.20
C VAL A 56 9.10 -29.83 -8.97
N VAL A 57 10.13 -29.28 -8.33
CA VAL A 57 10.70 -29.82 -7.09
C VAL A 57 10.35 -28.89 -5.94
N PHE A 58 9.74 -29.44 -4.89
CA PHE A 58 9.57 -28.73 -3.62
C PHE A 58 10.93 -28.61 -2.92
N LEU A 59 11.29 -27.39 -2.52
CA LEU A 59 12.55 -27.14 -1.82
C LEU A 59 12.34 -26.97 -0.32
N THR A 60 11.48 -26.03 0.06
CA THR A 60 11.28 -25.69 1.48
C THR A 60 9.99 -24.91 1.70
N THR A 61 9.63 -24.76 2.97
CA THR A 61 8.51 -23.97 3.44
C THR A 61 9.00 -22.90 4.42
N LEU A 62 8.44 -21.71 4.31
CA LEU A 62 8.59 -20.61 5.27
C LEU A 62 7.21 -20.22 5.79
N SER A 63 7.09 -19.98 7.10
CA SER A 63 5.88 -19.41 7.69
C SER A 63 6.08 -17.93 7.99
N GLY A 64 5.12 -17.11 7.58
CA GLY A 64 5.07 -15.69 7.90
C GLY A 64 4.56 -15.39 9.31
N GLY A 65 4.42 -14.10 9.59
CA GLY A 65 3.78 -13.59 10.79
C GLY A 65 2.26 -13.83 10.81
N ILE A 66 1.67 -13.59 11.98
CA ILE A 66 0.22 -13.61 12.19
C ILE A 66 -0.41 -12.38 11.51
N ILE A 67 -1.52 -12.60 10.80
CA ILE A 67 -2.34 -11.57 10.16
C ILE A 67 -3.78 -11.71 10.67
N ASN A 68 -4.32 -10.60 11.17
CA ASN A 68 -5.70 -10.53 11.65
C ASN A 68 -6.60 -9.93 10.58
N ILE A 69 -7.58 -10.70 10.12
CA ILE A 69 -8.59 -10.25 9.17
C ILE A 69 -9.84 -9.85 9.96
N THR A 70 -10.07 -8.54 10.03
CA THR A 70 -11.18 -7.94 10.77
C THR A 70 -12.38 -7.66 9.87
N ASN A 71 -13.53 -7.33 10.48
CA ASN A 71 -14.67 -6.84 9.71
C ASN A 71 -14.43 -5.40 9.24
N THR A 72 -15.30 -4.92 8.35
CA THR A 72 -15.21 -3.56 7.78
C THR A 72 -15.30 -2.45 8.84
N LYS A 73 -16.05 -2.65 9.94
CA LYS A 73 -16.24 -1.63 10.98
C LYS A 73 -15.00 -1.45 11.86
N SER A 74 -14.25 -2.52 12.10
CA SER A 74 -13.01 -2.49 12.88
C SER A 74 -11.75 -2.37 12.01
N TYR A 75 -11.92 -2.19 10.70
CA TYR A 75 -10.79 -2.04 9.79
C TYR A 75 -10.14 -0.66 9.98
N PRO A 76 -8.86 -0.59 10.41
CA PRO A 76 -8.18 0.69 10.66
C PRO A 76 -7.83 1.45 9.36
N GLY A 77 -8.14 0.88 8.20
CA GLY A 77 -7.64 1.35 6.92
C GLY A 77 -6.32 0.68 6.56
N LEU A 78 -5.67 1.24 5.54
CA LEU A 78 -4.43 0.69 4.99
C LEU A 78 -3.29 1.61 5.33
N GLU A 79 -2.21 1.01 5.83
CA GLU A 79 -0.97 1.74 6.03
C GLU A 79 -0.42 2.28 4.71
N SER A 80 0.32 3.39 4.81
CA SER A 80 1.14 3.86 3.71
C SER A 80 2.15 2.78 3.31
N SER A 81 2.51 2.74 2.03
CA SER A 81 3.59 1.88 1.57
C SER A 81 4.85 2.04 2.42
N THR A 82 5.58 0.96 2.68
CA THR A 82 6.89 1.01 3.35
C THR A 82 7.98 1.48 2.38
N PHE A 83 9.15 1.87 2.90
CA PHE A 83 10.31 2.18 2.06
C PHE A 83 10.66 1.02 1.12
N LEU A 84 10.66 -0.22 1.64
CA LEU A 84 10.96 -1.41 0.84
C LEU A 84 9.97 -1.59 -0.32
N SER A 85 8.66 -1.44 -0.05
CA SER A 85 7.64 -1.57 -1.10
C SER A 85 7.73 -0.49 -2.19
N ARG A 86 8.10 0.75 -1.82
CA ARG A 86 8.38 1.82 -2.79
C ARG A 86 9.61 1.51 -3.62
N SER A 87 10.73 1.18 -2.97
CA SER A 87 11.99 0.82 -3.64
C SER A 87 11.82 -0.35 -4.62
N PHE A 88 11.03 -1.35 -4.26
CA PHE A 88 10.73 -2.47 -5.17
C PHE A 88 9.87 -2.04 -6.35
N SER A 89 8.90 -1.15 -6.13
CA SER A 89 8.10 -0.58 -7.20
C SER A 89 8.93 0.27 -8.17
N ASP A 90 9.87 1.07 -7.65
CA ASP A 90 10.80 1.88 -8.46
C ASP A 90 11.73 1.00 -9.32
N GLN A 91 11.95 -0.25 -8.89
CA GLN A 91 12.70 -1.29 -9.62
C GLN A 91 11.82 -2.15 -10.54
N GLY A 92 10.55 -1.78 -10.75
CA GLY A 92 9.65 -2.41 -11.72
C GLY A 92 8.75 -3.52 -11.18
N VAL A 93 8.75 -3.78 -9.86
CA VAL A 93 7.78 -4.72 -9.26
C VAL A 93 6.39 -4.10 -9.25
N ARG A 94 5.38 -4.83 -9.74
CA ARG A 94 3.99 -4.36 -9.79
C ARG A 94 3.35 -4.38 -8.40
N LEU A 95 3.46 -3.28 -7.66
CA LEU A 95 2.85 -3.09 -6.34
C LEU A 95 1.84 -1.94 -6.36
N ARG A 96 0.76 -2.08 -5.58
CA ARG A 96 -0.17 -0.97 -5.33
C ARG A 96 0.42 -0.06 -4.26
N LEU A 97 0.99 1.07 -4.69
CA LEU A 97 1.55 2.06 -3.77
C LEU A 97 0.46 2.94 -3.17
N ARG A 98 0.59 3.25 -1.88
CA ARG A 98 -0.27 4.17 -1.14
C ARG A 98 0.58 5.25 -0.48
N LYS A 99 0.19 6.50 -0.69
CA LYS A 99 0.81 7.67 -0.07
C LYS A 99 0.17 7.92 1.31
N GLU A 100 0.94 8.46 2.24
CA GLU A 100 0.40 8.95 3.52
C GLU A 100 -0.74 9.94 3.27
N THR A 101 -1.87 9.71 3.92
CA THR A 101 -2.94 10.71 4.03
C THR A 101 -2.47 11.83 4.94
N ARG A 102 -2.06 12.95 4.34
CA ARG A 102 -1.88 14.20 5.05
C ARG A 102 -3.21 14.57 5.71
N THR A 103 -3.29 14.54 7.03
CA THR A 103 -4.36 15.21 7.76
C THR A 103 -4.33 16.69 7.36
N PRO A 104 -5.38 17.25 6.73
CA PRO A 104 -5.43 18.68 6.53
C PRO A 104 -5.59 19.31 7.92
N ASN A 105 -4.52 19.88 8.45
CA ASN A 105 -4.59 20.71 9.65
C ASN A 105 -5.63 21.80 9.39
N ALA A 106 -6.76 21.71 10.11
CA ALA A 106 -7.78 22.73 10.18
C ALA A 106 -7.19 23.99 10.84
N LYS A 107 -6.40 24.76 10.10
CA LYS A 107 -6.23 26.18 10.42
C LYS A 107 -7.51 26.88 10.00
N LYS A 108 -8.49 26.83 10.89
CA LYS A 108 -9.65 27.72 10.92
C LYS A 108 -9.07 29.14 10.97
N ARG A 109 -8.98 29.79 9.81
CA ARG A 109 -8.72 31.23 9.74
C ARG A 109 -9.95 31.89 10.36
N SER A 110 -9.78 32.50 11.54
CA SER A 110 -10.73 33.48 12.04
C SER A 110 -10.88 34.55 10.96
N ILE A 111 -12.10 34.73 10.47
CA ILE A 111 -12.48 35.96 9.79
C ILE A 111 -12.75 36.93 10.94
N ASP A 112 -11.75 37.75 11.24
CA ASP A 112 -11.90 38.90 12.12
C ASP A 112 -12.54 40.05 11.33
N GLU A 113 -13.44 40.73 12.02
CA GLU A 113 -14.32 41.81 11.61
C GLU A 113 -13.59 42.96 10.89
N VAL A 114 -14.22 43.54 9.85
CA VAL A 114 -13.85 44.87 9.33
C VAL A 114 -15.10 45.68 9.00
N ASN A 115 -15.37 46.63 9.91
CA ASN A 115 -15.96 47.97 9.77
C ASN A 115 -17.22 48.20 8.90
N GLU A 116 -18.32 48.47 9.59
CA GLU A 116 -19.36 49.42 9.16
C GLU A 116 -18.94 50.83 9.60
N GLY A 117 -19.01 51.80 8.69
CA GLY A 117 -18.83 53.23 8.96
C GLY A 117 -19.05 54.07 7.70
N GLU A 118 -20.23 54.69 7.64
CA GLU A 118 -20.58 56.06 7.15
C GLU A 118 -20.11 56.49 5.76
N ASP A 119 -20.79 57.29 4.94
CA ASP A 119 -22.10 57.92 4.87
C ASP A 119 -22.09 58.59 3.48
N ASP A 120 -23.23 58.64 2.77
CA ASP A 120 -23.54 59.73 1.82
C ASP A 120 -25.01 59.55 1.36
N GLN A 121 -25.94 60.09 2.14
CA GLN A 121 -27.33 60.30 1.70
C GLN A 121 -27.43 61.63 0.96
N ASP A 122 -27.75 61.53 -0.33
CA ASP A 122 -28.00 62.60 -1.30
C ASP A 122 -29.24 63.43 -0.89
N PRO A 123 -29.13 64.78 -0.74
CA PRO A 123 -30.19 65.61 -0.16
C PRO A 123 -31.22 66.05 -1.20
N ASN A 124 -31.79 65.12 -1.97
CA ASN A 124 -32.80 65.49 -2.96
C ASN A 124 -33.84 64.40 -3.26
N TYR A 125 -34.86 64.27 -2.40
CA TYR A 125 -36.18 63.86 -2.88
C TYR A 125 -37.29 64.53 -2.06
N ARG A 126 -38.05 65.39 -2.75
CA ARG A 126 -39.28 66.05 -2.29
C ARG A 126 -40.45 65.07 -2.30
N GLY A 127 -41.32 65.18 -1.29
CA GLY A 127 -42.65 64.59 -1.21
C GLY A 127 -43.31 64.95 0.11
#